data_AF-A0A8D5U2J3-F1
#
_entry.id   AF-A0A8D5U2J3-F1
#
_cell.length_a   1.000
_cell.length_b   1.000
_cell.length_c   1.000
_cell.angle_alpha   90.00
_cell.angle_beta   90.00
_cell.angle_gamma   90.00
#
_symmetry.space_group_name_H-M   'P 1'
#
loop_
_entity.id
_entity.type
_entity.pdbx_description
1 polymer ?
#
loop_
_entity_poly.entity_id
_entity_poly.type
_entity_poly.pdbx_seq_one_letter_code
_entity_poly.pdbx_strand_id
1 'polypeptide(L)'
;MTVVLGLRRTGKTSLVKSVLNNVKATYIFLDMRRFENREYVVYKDFLGVLEREVNAITRKYKGLVDYVKTVKGVNFAGLSLRFSWGKDRALRRAFFFKRLG
;
A
#
# COMPACT_ATOMS: atom_id res chain seq x y z
N MET A 1 6.06 15.24 -10.62
CA MET A 1 4.90 15.27 -9.72
C MET A 1 3.77 15.97 -10.46
N THR A 2 2.61 15.34 -10.60
CA THR A 2 1.47 15.91 -11.36
C THR A 2 0.25 15.97 -10.46
N VAL A 3 -0.43 17.12 -10.42
CA VAL A 3 -1.64 17.32 -9.62
C VAL A 3 -2.81 17.57 -10.57
N VAL A 4 -3.92 16.85 -10.36
CA VAL A 4 -5.16 17.01 -11.13
C VAL A 4 -6.20 17.68 -10.23
N LEU A 5 -6.50 18.95 -10.48
CA LEU A 5 -7.40 19.78 -9.66
C LEU A 5 -8.79 19.92 -10.30
N GLY A 6 -9.78 20.30 -9.49
CA GLY A 6 -11.15 20.57 -9.93
C GLY A 6 -12.20 20.21 -8.87
N LEU A 7 -13.43 20.68 -9.05
CA LEU A 7 -14.53 20.46 -8.10
C LEU A 7 -14.89 18.97 -7.92
N ARG A 8 -15.58 18.64 -6.83
CA ARG A 8 -16.08 17.27 -6.61
C ARG A 8 -16.95 16.84 -7.80
N ARG A 9 -16.81 15.59 -8.23
CA ARG A 9 -17.56 14.98 -9.35
C ARG A 9 -17.25 15.51 -10.77
N THR A 10 -16.16 16.25 -10.99
CA THR A 10 -15.71 16.65 -12.35
C THR A 10 -14.97 15.56 -13.14
N GLY A 11 -15.08 14.28 -12.75
CA GLY A 11 -14.49 13.17 -13.52
C GLY A 11 -12.98 12.96 -13.39
N LYS A 12 -12.28 13.66 -12.49
CA LYS A 12 -10.81 13.54 -12.29
C LYS A 12 -10.32 12.08 -12.17
N THR A 13 -10.98 11.29 -11.32
CA THR A 13 -10.64 9.87 -11.13
C THR A 13 -10.83 9.07 -12.42
N SER A 14 -11.91 9.34 -13.16
CA SER A 14 -12.19 8.66 -14.42
C SER A 14 -11.15 9.01 -15.49
N LEU A 15 -10.75 10.27 -15.57
CA LEU A 15 -9.69 10.72 -16.48
C LEU A 15 -8.37 10.01 -16.20
N VAL A 16 -7.90 10.01 -14.95
CA VAL A 16 -6.63 9.36 -14.57
C VAL A 16 -6.68 7.86 -14.88
N LYS A 17 -7.77 7.16 -14.52
CA LYS A 17 -7.92 5.73 -14.82
C LYS A 17 -7.96 5.46 -16.32
N SER A 18 -8.67 6.28 -17.09
CA SER A 18 -8.75 6.15 -18.55
C SER A 18 -7.37 6.27 -19.18
N VAL A 19 -6.61 7.31 -18.83
CA VAL A 19 -5.25 7.53 -19.34
C VAL A 19 -4.34 6.36 -18.98
N LEU A 20 -4.29 5.96 -17.70
CA LEU A 20 -3.45 4.86 -17.24
C LEU A 20 -3.76 3.53 -17.95
N ASN A 21 -5.04 3.25 -18.19
CA ASN A 21 -5.46 2.06 -18.92
C ASN A 21 -5.13 2.15 -20.42
N ASN A 22 -5.29 3.32 -21.04
CA ASN A 22 -5.00 3.54 -22.46
C ASN A 22 -3.52 3.33 -22.78
N VAL A 23 -2.63 3.89 -21.95
CA VAL A 23 -1.18 3.70 -22.08
C VAL A 23 -0.70 2.33 -21.57
N LYS A 24 -1.63 1.47 -21.12
CA LYS A 24 -1.37 0.15 -20.55
C LYS A 24 -0.33 0.19 -19.41
N ALA A 25 -0.36 1.26 -18.60
CA ALA A 25 0.57 1.42 -17.49
C ALA A 25 0.32 0.34 -16.43
N THR A 26 1.42 -0.09 -15.80
CA THR A 26 1.38 -0.86 -14.55
C THR A 26 1.33 0.14 -13.39
N TYR A 27 0.22 0.22 -12.66
CA TYR A 27 0.01 1.23 -11.63
C TYR A 27 -0.63 0.70 -10.35
N ILE A 28 -0.38 1.39 -9.24
CA ILE A 28 -1.10 1.24 -7.97
C ILE A 28 -2.05 2.43 -7.84
N PHE A 29 -3.33 2.19 -7.55
CA PHE A 29 -4.33 3.25 -7.38
C PHE A 29 -4.88 3.27 -5.96
N LEU A 30 -4.42 4.22 -5.14
CA LEU A 30 -4.91 4.39 -3.78
C LEU A 30 -6.13 5.33 -3.77
N ASP A 31 -7.33 4.78 -3.66
CA ASP A 31 -8.55 5.59 -3.52
C ASP A 31 -8.69 6.10 -2.08
N MET A 32 -8.14 7.30 -1.83
CA MET A 32 -8.14 7.96 -0.52
C MET A 32 -9.51 8.53 -0.12
N ARG A 33 -10.49 8.56 -1.03
CA ARG A 33 -11.84 9.06 -0.73
C ARG A 33 -12.52 8.28 0.40
N ARG A 34 -12.12 7.01 0.59
CA ARG A 34 -12.58 6.16 1.70
C ARG A 34 -12.27 6.73 3.09
N PHE A 35 -11.37 7.69 3.18
CA PHE A 35 -10.98 8.34 4.43
C PHE A 35 -11.57 9.74 4.59
N GLU A 36 -12.33 10.27 3.63
CA GLU A 36 -12.87 11.65 3.66
C GLU A 36 -13.72 11.95 4.90
N ASN A 37 -14.42 10.94 5.43
CA ASN A 37 -15.29 11.10 6.61
C ASN A 37 -14.56 10.83 7.93
N ARG A 38 -13.24 10.63 7.92
CA ARG A 38 -12.45 10.40 9.12
C ARG A 38 -11.65 11.65 9.44
N GLU A 39 -11.63 12.01 10.71
CA GLU A 39 -10.82 13.14 11.20
C GLU A 39 -9.31 12.88 10.98
N TYR A 40 -8.90 11.61 11.07
CA TYR A 40 -7.50 11.20 10.85
C TYR A 40 -7.41 9.88 10.08
N VAL A 41 -6.38 9.75 9.26
CA VAL A 41 -6.01 8.48 8.62
C VAL A 41 -5.11 7.68 9.56
N VAL A 42 -5.63 6.58 10.10
CA VAL A 42 -4.83 5.67 10.92
C VAL A 42 -3.82 4.94 10.02
N TYR A 43 -2.54 4.94 10.42
CA TYR A 43 -1.46 4.34 9.63
C TYR A 43 -1.73 2.88 9.24
N LYS A 44 -2.32 2.09 10.15
CA LYS A 44 -2.72 0.70 9.88
C LYS A 44 -3.75 0.61 8.75
N ASP A 45 -4.70 1.53 8.71
CA ASP A 45 -5.75 1.52 7.69
C ASP A 45 -5.18 1.92 6.32
N PHE A 46 -4.30 2.92 6.28
CA PHE A 46 -3.55 3.25 5.07
C PHE A 46 -2.74 2.06 4.56
N LEU A 47 -1.98 1.39 5.44
CA LEU A 47 -1.23 0.19 5.07
C LEU A 47 -2.13 -0.91 4.55
N GLY A 48 -3.35 -1.09 5.08
CA GLY A 48 -4.30 -2.06 4.56
C GLY A 48 -4.73 -1.76 3.12
N VAL A 49 -4.91 -0.49 2.75
CA VAL A 49 -5.19 -0.10 1.35
C VAL A 49 -4.00 -0.39 0.46
N LEU A 50 -2.81 0.01 0.91
CA LEU A 50 -1.59 -0.21 0.15
C LEU A 50 -1.32 -1.70 -0.04
N GLU A 51 -1.49 -2.51 1.02
CA GLU A 51 -1.32 -3.97 0.99
C GLU A 51 -2.21 -4.60 -0.07
N ARG A 52 -3.49 -4.20 -0.11
CA ARG A 52 -4.44 -4.71 -1.09
C ARG A 52 -4.00 -4.41 -2.53
N GLU A 53 -3.63 -3.16 -2.81
CA GLU A 53 -3.27 -2.76 -4.17
C GLU A 53 -1.91 -3.35 -4.60
N VAL A 54 -0.94 -3.45 -3.67
CA VAL A 54 0.34 -4.12 -3.93
C VAL A 54 0.15 -5.62 -4.17
N ASN A 55 -0.71 -6.29 -3.40
CA ASN A 55 -1.06 -7.69 -3.68
C ASN A 55 -1.72 -7.87 -5.05
N ALA A 56 -2.61 -6.95 -5.45
CA ALA A 56 -3.27 -7.02 -6.74
C ALA A 56 -2.26 -6.91 -7.90
N ILE A 57 -1.30 -5.98 -7.80
CA ILE A 57 -0.31 -5.77 -8.85
C ILE A 57 0.74 -6.88 -8.89
N THR A 58 1.22 -7.38 -7.75
CA THR A 58 2.21 -8.48 -7.72
C THR A 58 1.62 -9.80 -8.17
N ARG A 59 0.32 -10.05 -7.92
CA ARG A 59 -0.38 -11.21 -8.47
C ARG A 59 -0.51 -11.14 -9.99
N LYS A 60 -0.74 -9.95 -10.54
CA LYS A 60 -0.84 -9.72 -12.00
C LYS A 60 0.54 -9.79 -12.67
N TYR A 61 1.58 -9.26 -12.03
CA TYR A 61 2.93 -9.17 -12.56
C TYR A 61 3.91 -9.87 -11.61
N LYS A 62 4.06 -11.19 -11.79
CA LYS A 62 4.90 -12.04 -10.92
C LYS A 62 6.35 -11.55 -10.81
N GLY A 63 6.89 -10.94 -11.86
CA GLY A 63 8.24 -10.35 -11.85
C GLY A 63 8.44 -9.23 -10.81
N LEU A 64 7.37 -8.59 -10.33
CA LEU A 64 7.46 -7.57 -9.27
C LEU A 64 7.69 -8.16 -7.88
N VAL A 65 7.36 -9.44 -7.68
CA VAL A 65 7.43 -10.10 -6.37
C VAL A 65 8.85 -10.02 -5.81
N ASP A 66 9.87 -10.33 -6.62
CA ASP A 66 11.25 -10.40 -6.14
C ASP A 66 11.81 -9.02 -5.81
N TYR A 67 11.41 -7.96 -6.53
CA TYR A 67 11.75 -6.58 -6.15
C TYR A 67 11.08 -6.19 -4.84
N VAL A 68 9.78 -6.46 -4.71
CA VAL A 68 9.00 -6.04 -3.54
C VAL A 68 9.42 -6.78 -2.27
N LYS A 69 9.91 -8.03 -2.38
CA LYS A 69 10.49 -8.79 -1.26
C LYS A 69 11.70 -8.12 -0.62
N THR A 70 12.46 -7.30 -1.37
CA THR A 70 13.64 -6.61 -0.83
C THR A 70 13.30 -5.43 0.09
N VAL A 71 12.05 -4.97 0.06
CA VAL A 71 11.60 -3.80 0.81
C VAL A 71 11.47 -4.15 2.29
N LYS A 72 12.14 -3.37 3.15
CA LYS A 72 12.06 -3.55 4.61
C LYS A 72 10.62 -3.41 5.10
N GLY A 73 10.18 -4.38 5.89
CA GLY A 73 8.81 -4.40 6.44
C GLY A 73 7.77 -4.97 5.48
N VAL A 74 8.19 -5.52 4.34
CA VAL A 74 7.38 -6.41 3.52
C VAL A 74 7.68 -7.85 3.91
N ASN A 75 6.63 -8.64 4.13
CA ASN A 75 6.71 -10.09 4.32
C ASN A 75 5.79 -10.79 3.34
N PHE A 76 6.17 -11.97 2.87
CA PHE A 76 5.30 -12.81 2.05
C PHE A 76 4.85 -14.02 2.87
N ALA A 77 3.53 -14.24 2.91
CA ALA A 77 2.91 -15.44 3.42
C ALA A 77 2.30 -16.20 2.23
N GLY A 78 3.06 -17.14 1.68
CA GLY A 78 2.74 -17.77 0.40
C GLY A 78 2.77 -16.76 -0.75
N LEU A 79 1.66 -16.64 -1.48
CA LEU A 79 1.50 -15.69 -2.59
C LEU A 79 1.02 -14.30 -2.15
N SER A 80 0.76 -14.11 -0.85
CA SER A 80 0.20 -12.87 -0.31
C SER A 80 1.29 -12.06 0.40
N LEU A 81 1.42 -10.81 0.01
CA LEU A 81 2.23 -9.80 0.69
C LEU A 81 1.51 -9.27 1.93
N ARG A 82 2.26 -9.06 3.02
CA ARG A 82 1.84 -8.34 4.22
C ARG A 82 2.84 -7.26 4.60
N PHE A 83 2.35 -6.12 5.04
CA PHE A 83 3.19 -5.08 5.65
C PHE A 83 3.32 -5.30 7.16
N SER A 84 4.56 -5.25 7.67
CA SER A 84 4.83 -5.20 9.10
C SER A 84 4.37 -3.86 9.67
N TRP A 85 3.57 -3.93 10.74
CA TRP A 85 3.16 -2.76 11.51
C TRP A 85 3.30 -3.02 13.00
N GLY A 86 3.96 -2.09 13.71
CA GLY A 86 3.84 -1.85 15.16
C GLY A 86 4.28 -2.96 16.11
N LYS A 87 3.67 -4.15 16.02
CA LYS A 87 3.82 -5.27 16.96
C LYS A 87 5.20 -5.93 16.89
N ASP A 88 5.82 -6.01 15.71
CA ASP A 88 7.19 -6.54 15.55
C ASP A 88 8.23 -5.72 16.32
N ARG A 89 8.06 -4.40 16.44
CA ARG A 89 9.02 -3.57 17.19
C ARG A 89 8.89 -3.75 18.70
N ALA A 90 7.68 -3.89 19.21
CA ALA A 90 7.44 -4.11 20.64
C ALA A 90 7.96 -5.49 21.08
N LEU A 91 7.67 -6.55 20.30
CA LEU A 91 8.16 -7.89 20.58
C LEU A 91 9.69 -8.00 20.46
N ARG A 92 10.30 -7.37 19.44
CA ARG A 92 11.77 -7.32 19.33
C ARG A 92 12.44 -6.58 20.50
N ARG A 93 11.83 -5.51 21.01
CA ARG A 93 12.33 -4.82 22.23
C ARG A 93 12.20 -5.68 23.47
N ALA A 94 11.06 -6.34 23.66
CA ALA A 94 10.84 -7.24 24.79
C ALA A 94 11.82 -8.43 24.79
N PHE A 95 12.08 -9.01 23.60
CA PHE A 95 13.02 -10.12 23.46
C PHE A 95 14.49 -9.69 23.66
N PHE A 96 14.85 -8.48 23.21
CA PHE A 96 16.17 -7.91 23.43
C PHE A 96 16.43 -7.63 24.92
N PHE A 97 15.44 -7.10 25.64
CA PHE A 97 15.55 -6.86 27.08
C PHE A 97 15.68 -8.15 27.89
N LYS A 98 14.98 -9.22 27.49
CA LYS A 98 15.05 -10.54 28.14
C LYS A 98 16.37 -11.29 27.92
N ARG A 99 17.21 -10.86 26.96
CA ARG A 99 18.52 -11.49 26.66
C ARG A 99 19.69 -10.78 27.33
N LEU A 100 19.45 -9.63 27.96
CA LEU A 100 20.46 -8.79 28.63
C LEU A 100 20.33 -8.78 30.15
N GLY A 101 19.38 -9.53 30.71
CA GLY A 101 19.29 -9.86 32.14
C GLY A 101 19.29 -11.36 32.33
#